data_AF-F3LGD1-F1
#
_entry.id   AF-F3LGD1-F1
#
_cell.length_a   1.000
_cell.length_b   1.000
_cell.length_c   1.000
_cell.angle_alpha   90.00
_cell.angle_beta   90.00
_cell.angle_gamma   90.00
#
_symmetry.space_group_name_H-M   'P 1'
#
loop_
_entity.id
_entity.type
_entity.pdbx_description
1 polymer ?
#
loop_
_entity_poly.entity_id
_entity_poly.type
_entity_poly.pdbx_seq_one_letter_code
_entity_poly.pdbx_strand_id
1 'polypeptide(L)'
;MNDSAGAVMSDNTPTTTEEIASYGIGLQMGEQLKGMFKGSSLDSALAGLRHAFNGEENIVSGDDINAAFNIIQERMKEQEAEQAKAASGEGEAFLAENAERDDVHVTDTGLQYEIITQGEGELPE
;
A
#
# COMPACT_ATOMS: atom_id res chain seq x y z
N MET A 1 38.57 -8.63 28.65
CA MET A 1 37.60 -9.49 27.93
C MET A 1 36.29 -8.74 27.93
N ASN A 2 36.07 -7.95 26.87
CA ASN A 2 34.81 -7.26 26.59
C ASN A 2 33.99 -8.13 25.63
N ASP A 3 32.67 -7.89 25.63
CA ASP A 3 31.66 -8.39 24.70
C ASP A 3 31.10 -9.81 24.88
N SER A 4 29.93 -9.86 25.51
CA SER A 4 28.71 -10.11 24.72
C SER A 4 27.48 -9.62 25.47
N ALA A 5 27.00 -8.47 25.04
CA ALA A 5 25.60 -8.11 25.09
C ALA A 5 24.82 -9.13 24.23
N GLY A 6 24.14 -10.07 24.87
CA GLY A 6 23.10 -10.90 24.27
C GLY A 6 21.77 -10.47 24.88
N ALA A 7 21.01 -9.69 24.13
CA ALA A 7 19.74 -9.13 24.54
C ALA A 7 18.82 -10.21 25.12
N VAL A 8 18.25 -9.92 26.28
CA VAL A 8 17.06 -10.59 26.81
C VAL A 8 15.90 -10.26 25.87
N MET A 9 15.75 -10.99 24.76
CA MET A 9 14.52 -10.97 23.99
C MET A 9 13.49 -11.83 24.75
N SER A 10 12.44 -11.17 25.25
CA SER A 10 11.38 -11.80 26.04
C SER A 10 10.75 -12.99 25.32
N ASP A 11 10.56 -14.07 26.08
CA ASP A 11 10.01 -15.37 25.68
C ASP A 11 8.49 -15.31 25.45
N ASN A 12 8.05 -14.52 24.46
CA ASN A 12 6.64 -14.36 24.09
C ASN A 12 6.31 -15.05 22.73
N THR A 13 7.06 -16.08 22.37
CA THR A 13 6.80 -16.84 21.14
C THR A 13 5.54 -17.70 21.34
N PRO A 14 4.51 -17.58 20.48
CA PRO A 14 3.36 -18.48 20.50
C PRO A 14 3.81 -19.94 20.33
N THR A 15 3.43 -20.84 21.24
CA THR A 15 3.88 -22.25 21.20
C THR A 15 2.76 -23.27 21.08
N THR A 16 1.56 -22.96 21.59
CA THR A 16 0.40 -23.85 21.45
C THR A 16 -0.30 -23.65 20.10
N THR A 17 -1.06 -24.64 19.64
CA THR A 17 -1.82 -24.55 18.39
C THR A 17 -2.74 -23.32 18.38
N GLU A 18 -3.41 -23.07 19.50
CA GLU A 18 -4.33 -21.96 19.70
C GLU A 18 -3.61 -20.61 19.70
N GLU A 19 -2.44 -20.51 20.34
CA GLU A 19 -1.61 -19.31 20.34
C GLU A 19 -1.07 -19.00 18.94
N ILE A 20 -0.58 -20.01 18.22
CA ILE A 20 -0.07 -19.86 16.85
C ILE A 20 -1.18 -19.42 15.90
N ALA A 21 -2.36 -20.04 16.00
CA ALA A 21 -3.52 -19.65 15.20
C ALA A 21 -3.94 -18.20 15.48
N SER A 22 -3.99 -17.81 16.76
CA SER A 22 -4.33 -16.45 17.18
C SER A 22 -3.30 -15.42 16.69
N TYR A 23 -2.01 -15.75 16.77
CA TYR A 23 -0.93 -14.92 16.25
C TYR A 23 -1.02 -14.77 14.71
N GLY A 24 -1.37 -15.84 13.99
CA GLY A 24 -1.62 -15.80 12.55
C GLY A 24 -2.74 -14.85 12.17
N ILE A 25 -3.86 -14.85 12.92
CA ILE A 25 -4.96 -13.90 12.72
C ILE A 25 -4.48 -12.46 12.96
N GLY A 26 -3.73 -12.22 14.05
CA GLY A 26 -3.17 -10.91 14.35
C GLY A 26 -2.20 -10.39 13.28
N LEU A 27 -1.36 -11.27 12.71
CA LEU A 27 -0.48 -10.94 11.59
C LEU A 27 -1.29 -10.49 10.37
N GLN A 28 -2.30 -11.27 9.98
CA GLN A 28 -3.14 -10.93 8.83
C GLN A 28 -3.86 -9.60 9.03
N MET A 29 -4.42 -9.34 10.22
CA MET A 29 -5.07 -8.07 10.54
C MET A 29 -4.07 -6.91 10.54
N GLY A 30 -2.85 -7.13 11.04
CA GLY A 30 -1.78 -6.13 11.04
C GLY A 30 -1.32 -5.78 9.63
N GLU A 31 -1.19 -6.77 8.74
CA GLU A 31 -0.90 -6.56 7.32
C GLU A 31 -2.01 -5.78 6.62
N GLN A 32 -3.27 -6.09 6.90
CA GLN A 32 -4.41 -5.35 6.35
C GLN A 32 -4.47 -3.91 6.86
N LEU A 33 -4.18 -3.69 8.15
CA LEU A 33 -4.16 -2.35 8.74
C LEU A 33 -2.99 -1.51 8.18
N LYS A 34 -1.85 -2.16 7.93
CA LYS A 34 -0.65 -1.52 7.40
C LYS A 34 -0.93 -0.99 6.00
N GLY A 35 -1.07 0.33 5.91
CA GLY A 35 -1.31 1.01 4.63
C GLY A 35 -2.78 1.09 4.22
N MET A 36 -3.73 0.71 5.09
CA MET A 36 -5.15 0.92 4.82
C MET A 36 -5.47 2.41 4.66
N PHE A 37 -4.90 3.26 5.51
CA PHE A 37 -4.97 4.70 5.38
C PHE A 37 -3.78 5.37 6.06
N LYS A 38 -3.43 6.58 5.60
CA LYS A 38 -2.36 7.37 6.19
C LYS A 38 -2.70 7.73 7.65
N GLY A 39 -1.81 7.38 8.56
CA GLY A 39 -2.01 7.63 10.00
C GLY A 39 -2.78 6.53 10.73
N SER A 40 -2.94 5.34 10.13
CA SER A 40 -3.42 4.15 10.84
C SER A 40 -2.64 3.92 12.14
N SER A 41 -3.36 3.79 13.26
CA SER A 41 -2.77 3.58 14.58
C SER A 41 -2.91 2.12 15.00
N LEU A 42 -1.77 1.42 15.10
CA LEU A 42 -1.74 0.04 15.60
C LEU A 42 -2.25 -0.03 17.04
N ASP A 43 -1.85 0.92 17.90
CA ASP A 43 -2.26 0.93 19.30
C ASP A 43 -3.78 1.10 19.45
N SER A 44 -4.39 1.97 18.63
CA SER A 44 -5.84 2.17 18.63
C SER A 44 -6.58 0.93 18.11
N ALA A 45 -6.05 0.28 17.07
CA ALA A 45 -6.61 -0.96 16.53
C ALA A 45 -6.52 -2.11 17.55
N LEU A 46 -5.40 -2.24 18.25
CA LEU A 46 -5.22 -3.24 19.32
C LEU A 46 -6.14 -2.96 20.52
N ALA A 47 -6.34 -1.68 20.89
CA ALA A 47 -7.31 -1.32 21.93
C ALA A 47 -8.73 -1.74 21.54
N GLY A 48 -9.16 -1.42 20.31
CA GLY A 48 -10.47 -1.86 19.78
C GLY A 48 -10.61 -3.38 19.74
N LEU A 49 -9.57 -4.10 19.30
CA LEU A 49 -9.56 -5.56 19.27
C LEU A 49 -9.68 -6.17 20.67
N ARG A 50 -8.98 -5.62 21.66
CA ARG A 50 -9.07 -6.06 23.06
C ARG A 50 -10.45 -5.80 23.65
N HIS A 51 -11.01 -4.60 23.44
CA HIS A 51 -12.35 -4.29 23.93
C HIS A 51 -13.40 -5.23 23.32
N ALA A 52 -13.33 -5.47 22.00
CA ALA A 52 -14.23 -6.39 21.32
C ALA A 52 -14.06 -7.84 21.81
N PHE A 53 -12.82 -8.30 22.01
CA PHE A 53 -12.53 -9.65 22.49
C PHE A 53 -13.00 -9.88 23.93
N ASN A 54 -12.83 -8.90 24.80
CA ASN A 54 -13.24 -8.97 26.21
C ASN A 54 -14.72 -8.64 26.44
N GLY A 55 -15.45 -8.21 25.41
CA GLY A 55 -16.84 -7.75 25.54
C GLY A 55 -16.97 -6.46 26.35
N GLU A 56 -15.94 -5.61 26.33
CA GLU A 56 -15.93 -4.33 27.02
C GLU A 56 -16.75 -3.28 26.27
N GLU A 57 -17.26 -2.30 27.00
CA GLU A 57 -18.00 -1.19 26.41
C GLU A 57 -17.08 -0.34 25.53
N ASN A 58 -17.60 0.08 24.38
CA ASN A 58 -16.84 0.87 23.44
C ASN A 58 -16.55 2.26 24.02
N ILE A 59 -15.27 2.61 24.11
CA ILE A 59 -14.82 3.92 24.59
C ILE A 59 -15.06 5.05 23.58
N VAL A 60 -15.36 4.71 22.32
CA VAL A 60 -15.72 5.65 21.26
C VAL A 60 -17.17 5.41 20.85
N SER A 61 -17.95 6.47 20.67
CA SER A 61 -19.33 6.32 20.21
C SER A 61 -19.40 5.75 18.79
N GLY A 62 -20.47 5.02 18.48
CA GLY A 62 -20.69 4.51 17.12
C GLY A 62 -20.76 5.63 16.08
N ASP A 63 -21.32 6.79 16.45
CA ASP A 63 -21.42 7.95 15.58
C ASP A 63 -20.05 8.56 15.26
N ASP A 64 -19.16 8.69 16.26
CA ASP A 64 -17.79 9.18 16.05
C ASP A 64 -16.97 8.22 15.18
N ILE A 65 -17.16 6.91 15.36
CA ILE A 65 -16.53 5.88 14.52
C ILE A 65 -16.99 6.02 13.07
N ASN A 66 -18.30 6.15 12.84
CA ASN A 66 -18.87 6.30 11.50
C ASN A 66 -18.41 7.62 10.84
N ALA A 67 -18.39 8.72 11.59
CA ALA A 67 -17.91 10.01 11.11
C ALA A 67 -16.42 9.95 10.72
N ALA A 68 -15.59 9.31 11.55
CA ALA A 68 -14.17 9.12 11.26
C ALA A 68 -13.97 8.27 9.99
N PHE A 69 -14.72 7.17 9.83
CA PHE A 69 -14.63 6.35 8.62
C PHE A 69 -15.00 7.13 7.36
N ASN A 70 -16.04 7.96 7.40
CA ASN A 70 -16.42 8.79 6.26
C ASN A 70 -15.30 9.76 5.85
N ILE A 71 -14.69 10.44 6.84
CA ILE A 71 -13.57 11.37 6.59
C ILE A 71 -12.37 10.63 6.00
N ILE A 72 -12.03 9.45 6.52
CA ILE A 72 -10.91 8.66 6.01
C ILE A 72 -11.18 8.18 4.59
N GLN A 73 -12.39 7.71 4.28
CA GLN A 73 -12.75 7.30 2.93
C GLN A 73 -12.66 8.45 1.93
N GLU A 74 -13.09 9.65 2.31
CA GLU A 74 -12.97 10.84 1.45
C GLU A 74 -11.50 11.18 1.18
N ARG A 75 -10.65 11.19 2.22
CA ARG A 75 -9.20 11.42 2.07
C ARG A 75 -8.52 10.37 1.20
N MET A 76 -8.93 9.10 1.30
CA MET A 76 -8.38 8.04 0.45
C MET A 76 -8.71 8.29 -1.02
N LYS A 77 -9.95 8.67 -1.34
CA LYS A 77 -10.36 9.02 -2.72
C LYS A 77 -9.58 10.21 -3.25
N GLU A 78 -9.38 11.24 -2.43
CA GLU A 78 -8.57 12.41 -2.79
C GLU A 78 -7.12 12.01 -3.06
N GLN A 79 -6.53 11.17 -2.20
CA GLN A 79 -5.17 10.69 -2.36
C GLN A 79 -5.00 9.83 -3.63
N GLU A 80 -5.95 8.94 -3.93
CA GLU A 80 -5.95 8.16 -5.17
C GLU A 80 -6.04 9.07 -6.40
N ALA A 81 -6.91 10.09 -6.36
CA ALA A 81 -7.05 11.06 -7.45
C ALA A 81 -5.77 11.90 -7.63
N GLU A 82 -5.10 12.26 -6.54
CA GLU A 82 -3.82 12.98 -6.59
C GLU A 82 -2.70 12.10 -7.16
N GLN A 83 -2.62 10.84 -6.74
CA GLN A 83 -1.68 9.86 -7.29
C GLN A 83 -1.92 9.61 -8.79
N ALA A 84 -3.18 9.50 -9.21
CA ALA A 84 -3.52 9.35 -10.63
C ALA A 84 -3.10 10.56 -11.46
N LYS A 85 -3.31 11.78 -10.94
CA LYS A 85 -2.85 13.01 -11.61
C LYS A 85 -1.33 13.10 -11.68
N ALA A 86 -0.63 12.76 -10.59
CA ALA A 86 0.83 12.73 -10.56
C ALA A 86 1.38 11.74 -11.59
N ALA A 87 0.82 10.52 -11.63
CA ALA A 87 1.21 9.50 -12.60
C ALA A 87 0.94 9.91 -14.05
N SER A 88 -0.16 10.61 -14.33
CA SER A 88 -0.43 11.18 -15.67
C SER A 88 0.64 12.20 -16.05
N GLY A 89 1.00 13.10 -15.13
CA GLY A 89 2.04 14.11 -15.37
C GLY A 89 3.44 13.50 -15.60
N GLU A 90 3.82 12.49 -14.82
CA GLU A 90 5.07 11.76 -15.02
C GLU A 90 5.08 11.01 -16.36
N GLY A 91 3.96 10.39 -16.75
CA GLY A 91 3.80 9.73 -18.04
C GLY A 91 3.89 10.68 -19.22
N GLU A 92 3.23 11.84 -19.14
CA GLU A 92 3.31 12.89 -20.17
C GLU A 92 4.74 13.44 -20.31
N ALA A 93 5.43 13.69 -19.20
CA ALA A 93 6.83 14.14 -19.22
C ALA A 93 7.76 13.08 -19.82
N PHE A 94 7.59 11.81 -19.44
CA PHE A 94 8.36 10.70 -20.02
C PHE A 94 8.11 10.56 -21.53
N LEU A 95 6.85 10.65 -21.98
CA LEU A 95 6.53 10.61 -23.40
C LEU A 95 7.12 11.82 -24.14
N ALA A 96 7.11 13.02 -23.55
CA ALA A 96 7.73 14.19 -24.17
C ALA A 96 9.25 14.00 -24.33
N GLU A 97 9.95 13.56 -23.29
CA GLU A 97 11.39 13.28 -23.33
C GLU A 97 11.72 12.13 -24.30
N ASN A 98 10.92 11.06 -24.28
CA ASN A 98 11.15 9.90 -25.13
C ASN A 98 10.92 10.21 -26.62
N ALA A 99 10.01 11.14 -26.96
CA ALA A 99 9.81 11.61 -28.33
C ALA A 99 10.99 12.44 -28.89
N GLU A 100 11.86 12.97 -28.03
CA GLU A 100 13.07 13.70 -28.45
C GLU A 100 14.23 12.77 -28.82
N ARG A 101 14.12 11.46 -28.55
CA ARG A 101 15.15 10.48 -28.90
C ARG A 101 15.10 10.14 -30.39
N ASP A 102 16.25 10.19 -31.05
CA ASP A 102 16.37 9.95 -32.50
C ASP A 102 15.89 8.55 -32.95
N ASP A 103 15.93 7.56 -32.06
CA ASP A 103 15.52 6.17 -32.34
C ASP A 103 14.01 5.93 -32.11
N VAL A 104 13.29 6.94 -31.61
CA VAL A 104 11.87 6.85 -31.27
C VAL A 104 11.01 7.51 -32.35
N HIS A 105 10.09 6.74 -32.90
CA HIS A 105 9.11 7.20 -33.87
C HIS A 105 7.75 7.40 -33.21
N VAL A 106 7.14 8.57 -33.45
CA VAL A 106 5.80 8.91 -32.95
C VAL A 106 4.79 8.78 -34.08
N THR A 107 3.74 7.99 -33.86
CA THR A 107 2.61 7.83 -34.80
C THR A 107 1.60 8.97 -34.67
N ASP A 108 0.71 9.12 -35.66
CA ASP A 108 -0.36 10.12 -35.64
C ASP A 108 -1.36 9.95 -34.47
N THR A 109 -1.42 8.77 -33.86
CA THR A 109 -2.26 8.49 -32.69
C THR A 109 -1.56 8.80 -31.36
N GLY A 110 -0.29 9.23 -31.40
CA GLY A 110 0.53 9.51 -30.22
C GLY A 110 1.28 8.30 -29.65
N LEU A 111 1.17 7.11 -30.27
CA LEU A 111 1.95 5.94 -29.89
C LEU A 111 3.42 6.14 -30.29
N GLN A 112 4.34 5.86 -29.38
CA GLN A 112 5.79 5.92 -29.61
C GLN A 112 6.38 4.52 -29.68
N TYR A 113 7.24 4.25 -30.67
CA TYR A 113 7.92 2.97 -30.83
C TYR A 113 9.39 3.16 -31.25
N GLU A 114 10.24 2.21 -30.87
CA GLU A 114 11.66 2.16 -31.21
C GLU A 114 11.94 0.91 -32.06
N ILE A 115 12.62 1.06 -33.20
CA ILE A 115 12.97 -0.07 -34.06
C ILE A 115 14.33 -0.62 -33.61
N ILE A 116 14.30 -1.71 -32.83
CA ILE A 116 15.54 -2.36 -32.33
C ILE A 116 16.23 -3.17 -33.45
N THR A 117 15.45 -3.88 -34.28
CA THR A 117 15.94 -4.61 -35.45
C THR A 117 14.88 -4.56 -36.54
N GLN A 118 15.23 -4.02 -37.71
CA GLN A 118 14.33 -3.97 -38.87
C GLN A 118 14.28 -5.35 -39.56
N GLY A 119 13.09 -5.94 -39.67
CA GLY A 119 12.87 -7.15 -40.47
C GLY A 119 12.70 -6.83 -41.96
N GLU A 120 13.18 -7.71 -42.84
CA GLU A 120 13.10 -7.57 -44.31
C GLU A 120 11.75 -8.05 -44.91
N GLY A 121 10.68 -8.10 -44.11
CA GLY A 121 9.35 -8.55 -44.53
C GLY A 121 8.43 -7.40 -44.92
N GLU A 122 7.39 -7.68 -45.73
CA GLU A 122 6.32 -6.70 -46.01
C GLU A 122 5.59 -6.32 -44.71
N LEU A 123 5.37 -5.02 -44.49
CA LEU A 123 4.61 -4.51 -43.35
C LEU A 123 3.15 -5.01 -43.45
N PRO A 124 2.60 -5.60 -42.39
CA PRO A 124 1.20 -6.03 -42.38
C PRO A 124 0.28 -4.81 -42.42
N GLU A 125 -0.75 -4.87 -43.29
CA GLU A 125 -1.85 -3.88 -43.35
C GLU A 125 -2.75 -3.96 -42.12
#